data_AF-A0A9D4WJ35-F1
#
_entry.id   AF-A0A9D4WJ35-F1
#
_cell.length_a   1.000
_cell.length_b   1.000
_cell.length_c   1.000
_cell.angle_alpha   90.00
_cell.angle_beta   90.00
_cell.angle_gamma   90.00
#
_symmetry.space_group_name_H-M   'P 1'
#
loop_
_entity.id
_entity.type
_entity.pdbx_description
1 polymer ?
#
loop_
_entity_poly.entity_id
_entity_poly.type
_entity_poly.pdbx_seq_one_letter_code
_entity_poly.pdbx_strand_id
1 'polypeptide(L)'
;MEAIRKQASKLREQVARQQQAVLKQFGAGGYGGSDNMVTDEAELQQHQKLEKLYISTRAGKHYQRDIVRGVEGYIVTGSKQVEIGTKLSEDSRKYGAENTCTSGSTLSRAALNYGRARAQMEKERGNLLKALGTQLFMDNVTVKFNVFALLMKHRIVSKIYSRFAITEYRSRLRKIDLEILEDELQPLKLTRQ
;
A
#
# COMPACT_ATOMS: atom_id res chain seq x y z
N MET A 1 62.73 -2.87 -27.72
CA MET A 1 61.63 -3.64 -27.09
C MET A 1 61.66 -3.66 -25.56
N GLU A 2 62.81 -3.44 -24.92
CA GLU A 2 62.93 -3.52 -23.44
C GLU A 2 62.46 -2.27 -22.69
N ALA A 3 62.59 -1.09 -23.30
CA ALA A 3 62.08 0.17 -22.76
C ALA A 3 60.54 0.22 -22.64
N ILE A 4 59.85 -0.35 -23.64
CA ILE A 4 58.38 -0.48 -23.66
C ILE A 4 57.91 -1.40 -22.53
N ARG A 5 58.64 -2.50 -22.30
CA ARG A 5 58.34 -3.45 -21.22
C ARG A 5 58.49 -2.81 -19.83
N LYS A 6 59.49 -1.93 -19.65
CA LYS A 6 59.69 -1.16 -18.41
C LYS A 6 58.64 -0.08 -18.18
N GLN A 7 58.10 0.53 -19.24
CA GLN A 7 57.00 1.49 -19.12
C GLN A 7 55.69 0.79 -18.75
N ALA A 8 55.40 -0.34 -19.39
CA ALA A 8 54.23 -1.16 -19.07
C ALA A 8 54.24 -1.68 -17.62
N SER A 9 55.42 -2.06 -17.09
CA SER A 9 55.52 -2.48 -15.68
C SER A 9 55.29 -1.34 -14.70
N LYS A 10 55.78 -0.13 -15.00
CA LYS A 10 55.55 1.08 -14.18
C LYS A 10 54.07 1.50 -14.18
N LEU A 11 53.42 1.44 -15.34
CA LEU A 11 52.00 1.76 -15.47
C LEU A 11 51.14 0.78 -14.66
N ARG A 12 51.42 -0.52 -14.75
CA ARG A 12 50.72 -1.54 -13.97
C ARG A 12 50.86 -1.30 -12.47
N GLU A 13 52.02 -0.84 -12.02
CA GLU A 13 52.28 -0.54 -10.62
C GLU A 13 51.58 0.75 -10.15
N GLN A 14 51.50 1.78 -11.00
CA GLN A 14 50.74 3.00 -10.72
C GLN A 14 49.24 2.74 -10.68
N VAL A 15 48.71 1.97 -11.64
CA VAL A 15 47.30 1.56 -11.67
C VAL A 15 46.95 0.71 -10.45
N ALA A 16 47.82 -0.23 -10.05
CA ALA A 16 47.61 -1.01 -8.83
C ALA A 16 47.56 -0.13 -7.57
N ARG A 17 48.44 0.89 -7.46
CA ARG A 17 48.44 1.84 -6.33
C ARG A 17 47.21 2.74 -6.33
N GLN A 18 46.77 3.23 -7.49
CA GLN A 18 45.55 4.03 -7.62
C GLN A 18 44.31 3.20 -7.30
N GLN A 19 44.22 1.98 -7.85
CA GLN A 19 43.13 1.06 -7.53
C GLN A 19 43.10 0.74 -6.03
N GLN A 20 44.27 0.57 -5.39
CA GLN A 20 44.36 0.35 -3.95
C GLN A 20 44.01 1.61 -3.13
N ALA A 21 44.28 2.82 -3.63
CA ALA A 21 43.89 4.08 -2.99
C ALA A 21 42.38 4.33 -3.11
N VAL A 22 41.80 4.05 -4.28
CA VAL A 22 40.36 4.08 -4.55
C VAL A 22 39.66 3.02 -3.70
N LEU A 23 40.14 1.78 -3.66
CA LEU A 23 39.62 0.74 -2.76
C LEU A 23 39.83 1.08 -1.28
N LYS A 24 40.85 1.84 -0.89
CA LYS A 24 40.94 2.34 0.50
C LYS A 24 39.91 3.43 0.78
N GLN A 25 39.66 4.31 -0.19
CA GLN A 25 38.65 5.36 -0.10
C GLN A 25 37.22 4.78 -0.08
N PHE A 26 36.99 3.63 -0.73
CA PHE A 26 35.66 3.01 -0.86
C PHE A 26 35.46 1.72 -0.04
N GLY A 27 36.53 1.06 0.42
CA GLY A 27 36.50 -0.29 1.00
C GLY A 27 37.00 -0.40 2.44
N ALA A 28 37.66 0.63 2.99
CA ALA A 28 38.04 0.66 4.41
C ALA A 28 37.36 1.86 5.06
N GLY A 29 36.32 1.60 5.85
CA GLY A 29 35.66 2.63 6.68
C GLY A 29 36.70 3.42 7.47
N GLY A 30 36.78 4.73 7.24
CA GLY A 30 37.89 5.51 7.78
C GLY A 30 37.97 6.96 7.34
N TYR A 31 36.94 7.74 7.69
CA TYR A 31 36.98 9.19 7.92
C TYR A 31 37.21 10.16 6.76
N GLY A 32 36.08 10.74 6.34
CA GLY A 32 35.96 12.14 5.90
C GLY A 32 34.60 12.68 6.33
N GLY A 33 34.43 12.94 7.63
CA GLY A 33 33.26 13.59 8.23
C GLY A 33 32.37 12.66 9.04
N SER A 34 32.32 12.88 10.35
CA SER A 34 31.37 12.25 11.30
C SER A 34 29.89 12.45 10.93
N ASP A 35 29.61 13.28 9.92
CA ASP A 35 28.28 13.59 9.40
C ASP A 35 27.76 12.50 8.44
N ASN A 36 28.65 11.81 7.71
CA ASN A 36 28.22 10.81 6.71
C ASN A 36 27.84 9.45 7.32
N MET A 37 28.49 9.02 8.41
CA MET A 37 28.12 7.79 9.12
C MET A 37 26.77 7.95 9.87
N VAL A 38 26.50 9.17 10.36
CA VAL A 38 25.22 9.51 10.99
C VAL A 38 24.11 9.67 9.95
N THR A 39 24.44 10.16 8.74
CA THR A 39 23.49 10.26 7.63
C THR A 39 23.05 8.89 7.11
N ASP A 40 23.96 7.92 6.95
CA ASP A 40 23.62 6.57 6.46
C ASP A 40 22.71 5.81 7.46
N GLU A 41 22.98 5.92 8.77
CA GLU A 41 22.14 5.32 9.81
C GLU A 41 20.78 6.04 9.94
N ALA A 42 20.74 7.37 9.85
CA ALA A 42 19.49 8.13 9.87
C ALA A 42 18.62 7.86 8.63
N GLU A 43 19.23 7.76 7.45
CA GLU A 43 18.56 7.41 6.19
C GLU A 43 18.03 5.96 6.24
N LEU A 44 18.83 5.02 6.76
CA LEU A 44 18.40 3.64 6.98
C LEU A 44 17.21 3.54 7.95
N GLN A 45 17.24 4.28 9.06
CA GLN A 45 16.13 4.35 10.01
C GLN A 45 14.87 4.96 9.39
N GLN A 46 15.03 5.97 8.53
CA GLN A 46 13.92 6.59 7.80
C GLN A 46 13.31 5.61 6.78
N HIS A 47 14.14 4.84 6.09
CA HIS A 47 13.68 3.76 5.21
C HIS A 47 12.88 2.69 5.97
N GLN A 48 13.36 2.24 7.13
CA GLN A 48 12.63 1.27 7.95
C GLN A 48 11.29 1.83 8.45
N LYS A 49 11.24 3.12 8.83
CA LYS A 49 9.99 3.78 9.23
C LYS A 49 9.00 3.85 8.07
N LEU A 50 9.48 4.17 6.86
CA LEU A 50 8.65 4.20 5.65
C LEU A 50 8.14 2.81 5.27
N GLU A 51 8.96 1.76 5.40
CA GLU A 51 8.54 0.38 5.17
C GLU A 51 7.45 -0.05 6.14
N LYS A 52 7.63 0.22 7.45
CA LYS A 52 6.60 -0.04 8.48
C LYS A 52 5.30 0.71 8.18
N LEU A 53 5.39 1.98 7.78
CA LEU A 53 4.24 2.79 7.39
C LEU A 53 3.53 2.22 6.15
N TYR A 54 4.29 1.75 5.16
CA TYR A 54 3.72 1.12 3.97
C TYR A 54 2.96 -0.17 4.32
N ILE A 55 3.57 -1.05 5.12
CA ILE A 55 2.94 -2.30 5.56
C ILE A 55 1.67 -2.02 6.36
N SER A 56 1.73 -1.10 7.33
CA SER A 56 0.57 -0.75 8.17
C SER A 56 -0.55 -0.10 7.35
N THR A 57 -0.23 0.80 6.42
CA THR A 57 -1.21 1.43 5.52
C THR A 57 -1.85 0.41 4.60
N ARG A 58 -1.07 -0.53 4.06
CA ARG A 58 -1.59 -1.62 3.24
C ARG A 58 -2.51 -2.52 4.06
N ALA A 59 -2.12 -2.92 5.26
CA ALA A 59 -2.94 -3.72 6.17
C ALA A 59 -4.26 -3.01 6.51
N GLY A 60 -4.20 -1.72 6.87
CA GLY A 60 -5.37 -0.88 7.14
C GLY A 60 -6.33 -0.82 5.95
N LYS A 61 -5.83 -0.69 4.72
CA LYS A 61 -6.66 -0.77 3.50
C LYS A 61 -7.39 -2.10 3.37
N HIS A 62 -6.71 -3.22 3.66
CA HIS A 62 -7.33 -4.53 3.60
C HIS A 62 -8.42 -4.67 4.66
N TYR A 63 -8.10 -4.30 5.90
CA TYR A 63 -9.04 -4.31 7.02
C TYR A 63 -10.30 -3.48 6.74
N GLN A 64 -10.14 -2.24 6.26
CA GLN A 64 -11.26 -1.39 5.89
C GLN A 64 -12.14 -2.03 4.81
N ARG A 65 -11.51 -2.65 3.80
CA ARG A 65 -12.25 -3.32 2.73
C ARG A 65 -13.09 -4.47 3.28
N ASP A 66 -12.57 -5.21 4.26
CA ASP A 66 -13.28 -6.34 4.85
C ASP A 66 -14.42 -5.89 5.76
N ILE A 67 -14.25 -4.78 6.50
CA ILE A 67 -15.35 -4.13 7.23
C ILE A 67 -16.47 -3.73 6.27
N VAL A 68 -16.13 -3.02 5.18
CA VAL A 68 -17.12 -2.55 4.20
C VAL A 68 -17.92 -3.73 3.64
N ARG A 69 -17.24 -4.80 3.21
CA ARG A 69 -17.91 -6.00 2.70
C ARG A 69 -18.77 -6.68 3.75
N GLY A 70 -18.32 -6.72 5.01
CA GLY A 70 -19.09 -7.27 6.11
C GLY A 70 -20.41 -6.52 6.31
N VAL A 71 -20.36 -5.18 6.31
CA VAL A 71 -21.57 -4.34 6.46
C VAL A 71 -22.45 -4.40 5.21
N GLU A 72 -21.88 -4.40 4.00
CA GLU A 72 -22.64 -4.61 2.75
C GLU A 72 -23.38 -5.96 2.77
N GLY A 73 -22.70 -7.05 3.17
CA GLY A 73 -23.29 -8.37 3.32
C GLY A 73 -24.38 -8.42 4.40
N TYR A 74 -24.18 -7.70 5.51
CA TYR A 74 -25.18 -7.54 6.56
C TYR A 74 -26.44 -6.82 6.03
N ILE A 75 -26.27 -5.76 5.24
CA ILE A 75 -27.39 -5.04 4.62
C ILE A 75 -28.17 -5.94 3.68
N VAL A 76 -27.49 -6.63 2.76
CA VAL A 76 -28.13 -7.53 1.78
C VAL A 76 -28.92 -8.64 2.49
N THR A 77 -28.31 -9.29 3.48
CA THR A 77 -28.97 -10.35 4.24
C THR A 77 -30.10 -9.81 5.12
N GLY A 78 -29.87 -8.65 5.75
CA GLY A 78 -30.85 -7.97 6.58
C GLY A 78 -32.09 -7.56 5.80
N SER A 79 -31.94 -7.07 4.56
CA SER A 79 -33.08 -6.72 3.69
C SER A 79 -33.96 -7.92 3.37
N LYS A 80 -33.36 -9.10 3.11
CA LYS A 80 -34.11 -10.34 2.93
C LYS A 80 -34.87 -10.75 4.19
N GLN A 81 -34.25 -10.59 5.36
CA GLN A 81 -34.90 -10.89 6.64
C GLN A 81 -36.08 -9.95 6.92
N VAL A 82 -35.97 -8.67 6.56
CA VAL A 82 -37.08 -7.70 6.62
C VAL A 82 -38.24 -8.18 5.75
N GLU A 83 -37.99 -8.57 4.50
CA GLU A 83 -39.04 -9.07 3.61
C GLU A 83 -39.77 -10.30 4.19
N ILE A 84 -39.02 -11.27 4.71
CA ILE A 84 -39.59 -12.47 5.36
C ILE A 84 -40.41 -12.08 6.59
N GLY A 85 -39.87 -11.19 7.43
CA GLY A 85 -40.55 -10.72 8.63
C GLY A 85 -41.83 -9.94 8.34
N THR A 86 -41.84 -9.14 7.26
CA THR A 86 -43.03 -8.43 6.78
C THR A 86 -44.10 -9.41 6.34
N LYS A 87 -43.76 -10.40 5.51
CA LYS A 87 -44.70 -11.46 5.09
C LYS A 87 -45.29 -12.22 6.28
N LEU A 88 -44.45 -12.63 7.23
CA LEU A 88 -44.93 -13.29 8.46
C LEU A 88 -45.87 -12.40 9.28
N SER A 89 -45.60 -11.09 9.34
CA SER A 89 -46.44 -10.13 10.05
C SER A 89 -47.82 -9.96 9.39
N GLU A 90 -47.87 -10.03 8.05
CA GLU A 90 -49.09 -9.96 7.25
C GLU A 90 -49.92 -11.24 7.44
N ASP A 91 -49.29 -12.41 7.33
CA ASP A 91 -49.93 -13.71 7.54
C ASP A 91 -50.52 -13.83 8.96
N SER A 92 -49.78 -13.39 9.98
CA SER A 92 -50.25 -13.39 11.38
C SER A 92 -51.47 -12.47 11.57
N ARG A 93 -51.47 -11.32 10.90
CA ARG A 93 -52.60 -10.37 10.95
C ARG A 93 -53.82 -10.91 10.22
N LYS A 94 -53.62 -11.52 9.06
CA LYS A 94 -54.66 -12.17 8.26
C LYS A 94 -55.31 -13.30 9.06
N TYR A 95 -54.50 -14.18 9.66
CA TYR A 95 -54.96 -15.23 10.55
C TYR A 95 -55.82 -14.67 11.70
N GLY A 96 -55.34 -13.60 12.35
CA GLY A 96 -56.07 -12.97 13.45
C GLY A 96 -57.40 -12.35 13.03
N ALA A 97 -57.50 -11.77 11.83
CA ALA A 97 -58.71 -11.13 11.31
C ALA A 97 -59.76 -12.14 10.81
N GLU A 98 -59.33 -13.20 10.14
CA GLU A 98 -60.22 -14.14 9.43
C GLU A 98 -60.78 -15.26 10.34
N ASN A 99 -60.12 -15.62 11.44
CA ASN A 99 -60.56 -16.69 12.35
C ASN A 99 -61.47 -16.19 13.49
N THR A 100 -62.52 -15.45 13.14
CA THR A 100 -63.51 -14.87 14.08
C THR A 100 -64.66 -15.83 14.44
N CYS A 101 -64.68 -17.04 13.87
CA CYS A 101 -65.78 -18.00 13.96
C CYS A 101 -66.02 -18.58 15.38
N THR A 102 -65.06 -18.44 16.29
CA THR A 102 -65.24 -18.71 17.72
C THR A 102 -64.94 -17.43 18.48
N SER A 103 -65.98 -16.86 19.08
CA SER A 103 -65.92 -15.64 19.89
C SER A 103 -64.67 -15.61 20.78
N GLY A 104 -63.73 -14.71 20.48
CA GLY A 104 -62.62 -14.37 21.39
C GLY A 104 -61.57 -15.46 21.62
N SER A 105 -61.10 -16.18 20.58
CA SER A 105 -59.92 -17.03 20.78
C SER A 105 -58.69 -16.17 21.12
N THR A 106 -58.09 -16.41 22.30
CA THR A 106 -56.84 -15.76 22.74
C THR A 106 -55.76 -15.77 21.66
N LEU A 107 -55.76 -16.82 20.82
CA LEU A 107 -54.86 -17.02 19.70
C LEU A 107 -55.05 -16.00 18.56
N SER A 108 -56.28 -15.70 18.14
CA SER A 108 -56.54 -14.66 17.11
C SER A 108 -56.02 -13.30 17.57
N ARG A 109 -56.30 -12.93 18.82
CA ARG A 109 -55.83 -11.65 19.40
C ARG A 109 -54.31 -11.62 19.57
N ALA A 110 -53.70 -12.73 19.99
CA ALA A 110 -52.25 -12.86 20.08
C ALA A 110 -51.58 -12.73 18.71
N ALA A 111 -52.10 -13.39 17.68
CA ALA A 111 -51.58 -13.31 16.31
C ALA A 111 -51.69 -11.89 15.74
N LEU A 112 -52.79 -11.19 16.00
CA LEU A 112 -52.99 -9.80 15.56
C LEU A 112 -52.01 -8.84 16.25
N ASN A 113 -51.80 -9.00 17.56
CA ASN A 113 -50.83 -8.21 18.32
C ASN A 113 -49.39 -8.50 17.89
N TYR A 114 -49.04 -9.77 17.70
CA TYR A 114 -47.74 -10.18 17.19
C TYR A 114 -47.48 -9.59 15.81
N GLY A 115 -48.44 -9.70 14.87
CA GLY A 115 -48.30 -9.14 13.52
C GLY A 115 -48.12 -7.62 13.52
N ARG A 116 -48.75 -6.89 14.44
CA ARG A 116 -48.53 -5.43 14.59
C ARG A 116 -47.14 -5.13 15.14
N ALA A 117 -46.74 -5.80 16.22
CA ALA A 117 -45.42 -5.61 16.83
C ALA A 117 -44.31 -5.96 15.83
N ARG A 118 -44.43 -7.09 15.13
CA ARG A 118 -43.47 -7.54 14.12
C ARG A 118 -43.37 -6.55 12.95
N ALA A 119 -44.48 -6.06 12.43
CA ALA A 119 -44.46 -5.05 11.37
C ALA A 119 -43.70 -3.78 11.79
N GLN A 120 -43.88 -3.32 13.03
CA GLN A 120 -43.15 -2.17 13.55
C GLN A 120 -41.65 -2.47 13.70
N MET A 121 -41.28 -3.66 14.19
CA MET A 121 -39.88 -4.08 14.28
C MET A 121 -39.21 -4.13 12.91
N GLU A 122 -39.86 -4.70 11.90
CA GLU A 122 -39.28 -4.79 10.55
C GLU A 122 -39.17 -3.42 9.88
N LYS A 123 -40.09 -2.49 10.18
CA LYS A 123 -39.97 -1.09 9.76
C LYS A 123 -38.70 -0.44 10.32
N GLU A 124 -38.47 -0.55 11.62
CA GLU A 124 -37.26 0.03 12.24
C GLU A 124 -35.98 -0.67 11.77
N ARG A 125 -36.03 -2.00 11.56
CA ARG A 125 -34.93 -2.76 10.95
C ARG A 125 -34.63 -2.24 9.54
N GLY A 126 -35.65 -2.02 8.71
CA GLY A 126 -35.51 -1.43 7.38
C GLY A 126 -34.89 -0.03 7.41
N ASN A 127 -35.34 0.83 8.33
CA ASN A 127 -34.79 2.18 8.52
C ASN A 127 -33.29 2.15 8.87
N LEU A 128 -32.90 1.27 9.80
CA LEU A 128 -31.49 1.08 10.18
C LEU A 128 -30.65 0.64 8.98
N LEU A 129 -31.09 -0.36 8.22
CA LEU A 129 -30.35 -0.84 7.05
C LEU A 129 -30.18 0.25 5.99
N LYS A 130 -31.20 1.09 5.78
CA LYS A 130 -31.13 2.24 4.87
C LYS A 130 -30.14 3.30 5.35
N ALA A 131 -30.13 3.59 6.65
CA ALA A 131 -29.17 4.52 7.25
C ALA A 131 -27.73 4.01 7.08
N LEU A 132 -27.49 2.72 7.38
CA LEU A 132 -26.19 2.08 7.20
C LEU A 132 -25.72 2.12 5.73
N GLY A 133 -26.61 1.84 4.77
CA GLY A 133 -26.28 1.93 3.35
C GLY A 133 -25.90 3.34 2.91
N THR A 134 -26.56 4.35 3.46
CA THR A 134 -26.28 5.76 3.15
C THR A 134 -24.93 6.20 3.72
N GLN A 135 -24.64 5.85 4.98
CA GLN A 135 -23.37 6.15 5.62
C GLN A 135 -22.20 5.44 4.91
N LEU A 136 -22.37 4.16 4.55
CA LEU A 136 -21.36 3.42 3.79
C LEU A 136 -21.05 4.06 2.44
N PHE A 137 -22.05 4.57 1.72
CA PHE A 137 -21.84 5.22 0.42
C PHE A 137 -20.96 6.46 0.55
N MET A 138 -21.24 7.30 1.55
CA MET A 138 -20.50 8.54 1.80
C MET A 138 -19.07 8.27 2.31
N ASP A 139 -18.91 7.31 3.21
CA ASP A 139 -17.63 6.99 3.83
C ASP A 139 -16.71 6.19 2.89
N ASN A 140 -17.26 5.28 2.07
CA ASN A 140 -16.46 4.51 1.11
C ASN A 140 -15.79 5.40 0.07
N VAL A 141 -16.49 6.39 -0.47
CA VAL A 141 -15.95 7.28 -1.49
C VAL A 141 -14.80 8.07 -0.87
N THR A 142 -15.05 8.74 0.25
CA THR A 142 -14.08 9.64 0.90
C THR A 142 -12.80 8.91 1.33
N VAL A 143 -12.90 7.72 1.93
CA VAL A 143 -11.72 7.02 2.45
C VAL A 143 -10.97 6.26 1.34
N LYS A 144 -11.66 5.69 0.34
CA LYS A 144 -10.98 5.05 -0.81
C LYS A 144 -10.12 6.05 -1.58
N PHE A 145 -10.57 7.30 -1.76
CA PHE A 145 -9.80 8.35 -2.41
C PHE A 145 -8.51 8.69 -1.64
N ASN A 146 -8.59 8.85 -0.32
CA ASN A 146 -7.43 9.25 0.49
C ASN A 146 -6.36 8.15 0.60
N VAL A 147 -6.77 6.89 0.82
CA VAL A 147 -5.83 5.76 0.93
C VAL A 147 -5.23 5.40 -0.43
N PHE A 148 -6.01 5.49 -1.51
CA PHE A 148 -5.49 5.29 -2.87
C PHE A 148 -4.48 6.37 -3.25
N ALA A 149 -4.75 7.64 -2.94
CA ALA A 149 -3.81 8.73 -3.17
C ALA A 149 -2.50 8.53 -2.41
N LEU A 150 -2.56 8.09 -1.14
CA LEU A 150 -1.36 7.82 -0.33
C LEU A 150 -0.51 6.66 -0.90
N LEU A 151 -1.17 5.55 -1.27
CA LEU A 151 -0.49 4.37 -1.83
C LEU A 151 0.07 4.64 -3.24
N MET A 152 -0.63 5.41 -4.08
CA MET A 152 -0.14 5.81 -5.40
C MET A 152 1.07 6.73 -5.29
N LYS A 153 1.06 7.71 -4.37
CA LYS A 153 2.22 8.56 -4.09
C LYS A 153 3.45 7.71 -3.73
N HIS A 154 3.31 6.75 -2.81
CA HIS A 154 4.43 5.87 -2.44
C HIS A 154 4.92 5.00 -3.61
N ARG A 155 4.01 4.43 -4.42
CA ARG A 155 4.39 3.58 -5.57
C ARG A 155 5.10 4.37 -6.67
N ILE A 156 4.72 5.63 -6.87
CA ILE A 156 5.37 6.55 -7.80
C ILE A 156 6.76 6.94 -7.27
N VAL A 157 6.85 7.37 -6.01
CA VAL A 157 8.11 7.76 -5.38
C VAL A 157 9.10 6.60 -5.35
N SER A 158 8.67 5.40 -4.98
CA SER A 158 9.51 4.18 -5.02
C SER A 158 10.04 3.90 -6.43
N LYS A 159 9.20 3.98 -7.48
CA LYS A 159 9.64 3.82 -8.87
C LYS A 159 10.63 4.90 -9.32
N ILE A 160 10.42 6.14 -8.89
CA ILE A 160 11.33 7.26 -9.20
C ILE A 160 12.69 7.03 -8.55
N TYR A 161 12.71 6.63 -7.27
CA TYR A 161 13.95 6.36 -6.54
C TYR A 161 14.75 5.22 -7.16
N SER A 162 14.09 4.09 -7.49
CA SER A 162 14.76 2.97 -8.17
C SER A 162 15.32 3.37 -9.54
N ARG A 163 14.58 4.19 -10.31
CA ARG A 163 15.08 4.70 -11.59
C ARG A 163 16.28 5.62 -11.41
N PHE A 164 16.22 6.53 -10.44
CA PHE A 164 17.30 7.48 -10.13
C PHE A 164 18.58 6.75 -9.72
N ALA A 165 18.50 5.81 -8.79
CA ALA A 165 19.64 4.99 -8.35
C ALA A 165 20.27 4.20 -9.50
N ILE A 166 19.46 3.63 -10.40
CA ILE A 166 19.96 2.93 -11.60
C ILE A 166 20.66 3.90 -12.56
N THR A 167 20.11 5.10 -12.78
CA THR A 167 20.74 6.12 -13.65
C THR A 167 22.04 6.68 -13.07
N GLU A 168 22.13 6.84 -11.76
CA GLU A 168 23.33 7.30 -11.08
C GLU A 168 24.44 6.25 -11.18
N TYR A 169 24.11 4.99 -10.91
CA TYR A 169 25.04 3.86 -11.04
C TYR A 169 25.56 3.72 -12.48
N ARG A 170 24.69 3.83 -13.48
CA ARG A 170 25.08 3.80 -14.91
C ARG A 170 25.91 5.00 -15.34
N SER A 171 25.67 6.19 -14.77
CA SER A 171 26.46 7.38 -15.09
C SER A 171 27.85 7.33 -14.48
N ARG A 172 28.00 6.74 -13.28
CA ARG A 172 29.30 6.49 -12.65
C ARG A 172 30.10 5.42 -13.40
N LEU A 173 29.48 4.32 -13.83
CA LEU A 173 30.13 3.32 -14.68
C LEU A 173 30.68 3.92 -15.97
N ARG A 174 29.91 4.76 -16.66
CA ARG A 174 30.36 5.43 -17.90
C ARG A 174 31.52 6.41 -17.67
N LYS A 175 31.58 7.08 -16.51
CA LYS A 175 32.71 7.94 -16.17
C LYS A 175 33.99 7.13 -15.97
N ILE A 176 33.89 5.99 -15.30
CA ILE A 176 35.03 5.07 -15.13
C ILE A 176 35.51 4.56 -16.51
N ASP A 177 34.59 4.15 -17.39
CA ASP A 177 34.95 3.70 -18.74
C ASP A 177 35.62 4.80 -19.58
N LEU A 178 35.17 6.06 -19.45
CA LEU A 178 35.76 7.21 -20.15
C LEU A 178 37.13 7.61 -19.60
N GLU A 179 37.31 7.59 -18.28
CA GLU A 179 38.61 7.87 -17.65
C GLU A 179 39.65 6.80 -18.05
N ILE A 180 39.25 5.52 -18.13
CA ILE A 180 40.11 4.44 -18.62
C ILE A 180 40.48 4.64 -20.10
N LEU A 181 39.55 5.13 -20.94
CA LEU A 181 39.80 5.38 -22.36
C LEU A 181 40.69 6.61 -22.60
N GLU A 182 40.55 7.66 -21.80
CA GLU A 182 41.40 8.87 -21.88
C GLU A 182 42.84 8.59 -21.44
N ASP A 183 43.04 7.77 -20.42
CA ASP A 183 44.38 7.34 -19.98
C ASP A 183 45.09 6.46 -21.03
N GLU A 184 44.36 5.64 -21.81
CA GLU A 184 44.94 4.92 -22.97
C GLU A 184 45.31 5.84 -24.14
N LEU A 185 44.61 6.96 -24.32
CA LEU A 185 44.81 7.90 -25.44
C LEU A 185 45.87 8.99 -25.18
N GLN A 186 46.21 9.27 -23.92
CA GLN A 186 47.26 10.24 -23.57
C GLN A 186 48.67 9.89 -24.14
N PRO A 187 49.19 8.66 -24.02
CA PRO A 187 50.53 8.35 -24.55
C PRO A 187 50.62 8.37 -26.08
N LEU A 188 49.50 8.25 -26.80
CA LEU A 188 49.46 8.33 -28.27
C LEU A 188 49.46 9.77 -28.81
N LYS A 189 49.09 10.77 -28.00
CA LYS A 189 49.12 12.18 -28.41
C LYS A 189 50.51 12.83 -28.30
N LEU A 190 51.43 12.28 -27.50
CA LEU A 190 52.80 12.81 -27.39
C LEU A 190 53.78 12.30 -28.46
N THR A 191 53.34 11.46 -29.41
CA THR A 191 54.18 10.94 -30.51
C THR A 191 53.93 11.61 -31.87
N ARG A 192 53.12 12.68 -31.91
CA ARG A 192 52.92 13.55 -33.09
C ARG A 192 53.23 15.01 -32.75
N GLN A 193 54.48 15.30 -32.43
CA GLN A 193 55.16 16.56 -32.74
C GLN A 193 56.61 16.25 -33.10
#